data_AF-A0A932HIS0-F1
#
_entry.id   AF-A0A932HIS0-F1
#
_cell.length_a   1.000
_cell.length_b   1.000
_cell.length_c   1.000
_cell.angle_alpha   90.00
_cell.angle_beta   90.00
_cell.angle_gamma   90.00
#
_symmetry.space_group_name_H-M   'P 1'
#
loop_
_entity.id
_entity.type
_entity.pdbx_description
1 polymer ?
#
loop_
_entity_poly.entity_id
_entity_poly.type
_entity_poly.pdbx_seq_one_letter_code
_entity_poly.pdbx_strand_id
1 'polypeptide(L)'
;MAQRGWLIDLGRCIGCHSCTVACKAEQNTAPANSPLLFKGGSPQRPLHLSYRWVIVQEGGTYPGVWRTFVTSACNHCQTPACLNSCPVNAISKRAADGIVLIDQEKCIGCKYCVWACPYGAPQWNETTQKVEKCTLCVERVDKGLQPACATTCVGKALTYVPDFNPAQAGQNAPEGFSDPALTKPSARFVKK
;
A
#
# COMPACT_ATOMS: atom_id res chain seq x y z
N MET A 1 -1.07 -15.83 15.59
CA MET A 1 -1.73 -14.50 15.48
C MET A 1 -2.26 -14.36 14.07
N ALA A 2 -3.54 -13.99 13.90
CA ALA A 2 -4.09 -13.77 12.57
C ALA A 2 -3.44 -12.54 11.94
N GLN A 3 -3.22 -12.58 10.63
CA GLN A 3 -2.56 -11.52 9.88
C GLN A 3 -3.40 -11.24 8.64
N ARG A 4 -3.87 -10.01 8.49
CA ARG A 4 -4.52 -9.55 7.26
C ARG A 4 -3.45 -9.20 6.22
N GLY A 5 -3.72 -9.50 4.96
CA GLY A 5 -2.76 -9.26 3.88
C GLY A 5 -3.36 -9.22 2.48
N TRP A 6 -2.48 -9.25 1.49
CA TRP A 6 -2.80 -9.12 0.09
C TRP A 6 -2.26 -10.28 -0.74
N LEU A 7 -3.06 -10.74 -1.70
CA LEU A 7 -2.58 -11.50 -2.85
C LEU A 7 -2.67 -10.58 -4.08
N ILE A 8 -1.53 -10.37 -4.73
CA ILE A 8 -1.36 -9.47 -5.86
C ILE A 8 -0.99 -10.29 -7.10
N ASP A 9 -1.87 -10.30 -8.10
CA ASP A 9 -1.64 -10.96 -9.38
C ASP A 9 -1.09 -9.98 -10.41
N LEU A 10 0.19 -10.13 -10.71
CA LEU A 10 0.94 -9.31 -11.65
C LEU A 10 0.50 -9.54 -13.11
N GLY A 11 -0.13 -10.68 -13.41
CA GLY A 11 -0.62 -11.01 -14.76
C GLY A 11 -1.96 -10.35 -15.10
N ARG A 12 -2.67 -9.84 -14.09
CA ARG A 12 -4.06 -9.36 -14.22
C ARG A 12 -4.25 -7.86 -13.99
N CYS A 13 -3.22 -7.17 -13.50
CA CYS A 13 -3.32 -5.74 -13.27
C CYS A 13 -3.21 -5.00 -14.60
N ILE A 14 -4.31 -4.38 -15.05
CA ILE A 14 -4.35 -3.61 -16.30
C ILE A 14 -4.13 -2.10 -16.11
N GLY A 15 -3.74 -1.67 -14.90
CA GLY A 15 -3.50 -0.26 -14.62
C GLY A 15 -4.73 0.64 -14.69
N CYS A 16 -5.95 0.15 -14.44
CA CYS A 16 -7.18 0.96 -14.54
C CYS A 16 -7.37 2.00 -13.42
N HIS A 17 -6.52 2.01 -12.38
CA HIS A 17 -6.62 2.90 -11.20
C HIS A 17 -7.93 2.85 -10.40
N SER A 18 -8.85 1.92 -10.68
CA SER A 18 -10.10 1.77 -9.90
C SER A 18 -9.84 1.61 -8.39
N CYS A 19 -8.85 0.78 -8.04
CA CYS A 19 -8.43 0.57 -6.65
C CYS A 19 -7.90 1.85 -5.96
N THR A 20 -7.30 2.76 -6.71
CA THR A 20 -6.81 4.06 -6.22
C THR A 20 -7.98 4.98 -5.92
N VAL A 21 -8.94 5.09 -6.85
CA VAL A 21 -10.12 5.96 -6.71
C VAL A 21 -11.02 5.48 -5.57
N ALA A 22 -11.29 4.18 -5.48
CA ALA A 22 -12.08 3.62 -4.39
C ALA A 22 -11.42 3.84 -3.02
N CYS A 23 -10.09 3.74 -2.94
CA CYS A 23 -9.38 4.05 -1.70
C CYS A 23 -9.55 5.52 -1.29
N LYS A 24 -9.47 6.45 -2.25
CA LYS A 24 -9.67 7.88 -1.99
C LYS A 24 -11.10 8.17 -1.54
N ALA A 25 -12.09 7.59 -2.22
CA ALA A 25 -13.50 7.76 -1.87
C ALA A 25 -13.81 7.22 -0.46
N GLU A 26 -13.26 6.06 -0.12
CA GLU A 26 -13.49 5.41 1.18
C GLU A 26 -12.74 6.09 2.34
N GLN A 27 -11.53 6.60 2.10
CA GLN A 27 -10.66 7.15 3.15
C GLN A 27 -10.63 8.69 3.16
N ASN A 28 -11.40 9.32 2.28
CA ASN A 28 -11.41 10.77 2.07
C ASN A 28 -10.00 11.37 1.82
N THR A 29 -9.15 10.67 1.08
CA THR A 29 -7.78 11.10 0.78
C THR A 29 -7.66 11.82 -0.57
N ALA A 30 -8.76 12.38 -1.07
CA ALA A 30 -8.76 13.08 -2.35
C ALA A 30 -8.08 14.46 -2.17
N PRO A 31 -6.99 14.76 -2.90
CA PRO A 31 -6.53 16.15 -2.96
C PRO A 31 -7.60 16.97 -3.69
N ALA A 32 -7.84 18.20 -3.25
CA ALA A 32 -8.76 19.12 -3.94
C ALA A 32 -8.37 19.33 -5.41
N ASN A 33 -7.06 19.33 -5.71
CA ASN A 33 -6.50 19.42 -7.05
C ASN A 33 -5.26 18.51 -7.18
N SER A 34 -5.36 17.38 -7.89
CA SER A 34 -4.15 16.62 -8.30
C SER A 34 -3.68 17.18 -9.64
N PRO A 35 -2.38 17.55 -9.79
CA PRO A 35 -1.87 18.00 -11.08
C PRO A 35 -2.03 16.90 -12.13
N LEU A 36 -2.28 17.28 -13.39
CA LEU A 36 -2.16 16.35 -14.51
C LEU A 36 -0.78 15.69 -14.47
N LEU A 37 -0.71 14.39 -14.76
CA LEU A 37 0.53 13.58 -14.64
C LEU A 37 1.72 14.17 -15.42
N PHE A 38 1.47 14.98 -16.47
CA PHE A 38 2.49 15.72 -17.22
C PHE A 38 3.24 16.78 -16.40
N LYS A 39 2.72 17.18 -15.23
CA LYS A 39 3.30 18.19 -14.34
C LYS A 39 3.92 17.54 -13.09
N GLY A 40 4.86 16.63 -13.30
CA GLY A 40 5.84 16.20 -12.27
C GLY A 40 5.57 14.88 -11.55
N GLY A 41 4.57 14.08 -11.94
CA GLY A 41 4.32 12.78 -11.31
C GLY A 41 5.36 11.72 -11.70
N SER A 42 5.98 11.04 -10.72
CA SER A 42 6.78 9.84 -10.99
C SER A 42 5.86 8.66 -11.30
N PRO A 43 6.17 7.80 -12.29
CA PRO A 43 5.41 6.58 -12.57
C PRO A 43 5.38 5.57 -11.43
N GLN A 44 6.23 5.76 -10.41
CA GLN A 44 6.37 4.87 -9.26
C GLN A 44 5.57 5.33 -8.02
N ARG A 45 5.25 6.63 -7.87
CA ARG A 45 4.44 7.15 -6.76
C ARG A 45 3.78 8.49 -7.09
N PRO A 46 2.49 8.70 -6.75
CA PRO A 46 1.85 10.00 -6.90
C PRO A 46 2.50 11.08 -6.01
N LEU A 47 2.49 12.33 -6.49
CA LEU A 47 2.94 13.51 -5.72
C LEU A 47 1.94 13.95 -4.63
N HIS A 48 0.71 13.44 -4.66
CA HIS A 48 -0.33 13.72 -3.67
C HIS A 48 -0.52 12.54 -2.72
N LEU A 49 -1.24 12.79 -1.62
CA LEU A 49 -1.61 11.77 -0.64
C LEU A 49 -2.42 10.64 -1.29
N SER A 50 -1.83 9.44 -1.34
CA SER A 50 -2.47 8.29 -1.96
C SER A 50 -2.13 7.02 -1.17
N TYR A 51 -3.11 6.48 -0.46
CA TYR A 51 -2.91 5.28 0.37
C TYR A 51 -2.70 4.01 -0.47
N ARG A 52 -3.20 4.01 -1.70
CA ARG A 52 -2.95 3.00 -2.72
C ARG A 52 -2.65 3.69 -4.04
N TRP A 53 -1.77 3.11 -4.85
CA TRP A 53 -1.45 3.59 -6.19
C TRP A 53 -1.09 2.41 -7.10
N VAL A 54 -0.87 2.69 -8.37
CA VAL A 54 -0.41 1.71 -9.36
C VAL A 54 0.96 2.17 -9.85
N ILE A 55 1.94 1.27 -9.73
CA ILE A 55 3.29 1.41 -10.26
C ILE A 55 3.28 0.89 -11.68
N VAL A 56 3.96 1.60 -12.57
CA VAL A 56 4.22 1.16 -13.95
C VAL A 56 5.67 0.71 -14.05
N GLN A 57 5.88 -0.51 -14.54
CA GLN A 57 7.19 -1.04 -14.91
C GLN A 57 7.19 -1.33 -16.41
N GLU A 58 8.24 -0.89 -17.09
CA GLU A 58 8.42 -1.05 -18.53
C GLU A 58 9.83 -1.56 -18.79
N GLY A 59 10.00 -2.28 -19.88
CA GLY A 59 11.30 -2.72 -20.31
C GLY A 59 11.27 -3.46 -21.63
N GLY A 60 12.39 -4.09 -21.93
CA GLY A 60 12.63 -4.72 -23.23
C GLY A 60 13.06 -3.70 -24.28
N THR A 61 13.42 -4.21 -25.45
CA THR A 61 13.82 -3.43 -26.62
C THR A 61 12.99 -3.88 -27.81
N TYR A 62 12.78 -3.01 -28.80
CA TYR A 62 12.01 -3.36 -29.99
C TYR A 62 12.57 -4.63 -30.66
N PRO A 63 11.72 -5.62 -31.03
CA PRO A 63 10.24 -5.63 -30.95
C PRO A 63 9.67 -6.21 -29.63
N GLY A 64 10.50 -6.74 -28.74
CA GLY A 64 10.11 -7.39 -27.48
C GLY A 64 9.94 -6.45 -26.29
N VAL A 65 9.17 -5.37 -26.46
CA VAL A 65 8.84 -4.44 -25.35
C VAL A 65 7.76 -5.02 -24.45
N TRP A 66 7.79 -4.65 -23.16
CA TRP A 66 6.78 -5.08 -22.19
C TRP A 66 6.43 -3.97 -21.21
N ARG A 67 5.24 -4.12 -20.60
CA ARG A 67 4.73 -3.26 -19.53
C ARG A 67 3.99 -4.11 -18.50
N THR A 68 4.27 -3.88 -17.22
CA THR A 68 3.60 -4.52 -16.08
C THR A 68 3.09 -3.45 -15.14
N PHE A 69 1.91 -3.68 -14.57
CA PHE A 69 1.32 -2.81 -13.55
C PHE A 69 1.32 -3.50 -12.20
N VAL A 70 1.71 -2.78 -11.15
CA VAL A 70 1.74 -3.32 -9.78
C VAL A 70 0.94 -2.40 -8.87
N THR A 71 -0.16 -2.90 -8.30
CA THR A 71 -0.87 -2.14 -7.27
C THR A 71 -0.07 -2.16 -5.97
N SER A 72 0.17 -0.99 -5.39
CA SER A 72 0.98 -0.81 -4.18
C SER A 72 0.21 -0.04 -3.12
N ALA A 73 0.42 -0.39 -1.85
CA ALA A 73 -0.15 0.23 -0.67
C ALA A 73 0.69 -0.15 0.57
N CYS A 74 0.21 0.18 1.78
CA CYS A 74 0.82 -0.37 3.00
C CYS A 74 0.70 -1.90 3.04
N ASN A 75 1.82 -2.57 3.30
CA ASN A 75 1.88 -4.02 3.41
C ASN A 75 1.51 -4.55 4.81
N HIS A 76 1.22 -3.68 5.79
CA HIS A 76 0.90 -4.05 7.19
C HIS A 76 1.82 -5.18 7.73
N CYS A 77 3.12 -4.95 7.61
CA CYS A 77 4.14 -6.00 7.71
C CYS A 77 4.16 -6.73 9.06
N GLN A 78 4.83 -7.87 9.10
CA GLN A 78 5.01 -8.60 10.35
C GLN A 78 5.94 -7.87 11.31
N THR A 79 7.04 -7.33 10.78
CA THR A 79 8.02 -6.51 11.49
C THR A 79 8.08 -5.11 10.87
N PRO A 80 7.12 -4.21 11.19
CA PRO A 80 7.02 -2.92 10.51
C PRO A 80 8.18 -2.01 10.88
N ALA A 81 9.03 -1.67 9.91
CA ALA A 81 10.12 -0.71 10.10
C ALA A 81 9.61 0.67 10.57
N CYS A 82 8.44 1.09 10.09
CA CYS A 82 7.82 2.35 10.49
C CYS A 82 7.45 2.38 11.98
N LEU A 83 7.03 1.25 12.57
CA LEU A 83 6.68 1.16 13.98
C LEU A 83 7.92 1.44 14.84
N ASN A 84 9.04 0.78 14.54
CA ASN A 84 10.30 0.95 15.27
C ASN A 84 10.91 2.35 15.11
N SER A 85 10.56 3.07 14.04
CA SER A 85 11.08 4.42 13.77
C SER A 85 10.32 5.56 14.47
N CYS A 86 9.18 5.28 15.11
CA CYS A 86 8.32 6.33 15.65
C CYS A 86 8.76 6.75 17.06
N PRO A 87 9.28 7.98 17.28
CA PRO A 87 9.82 8.38 18.59
C PRO A 87 8.75 8.60 19.67
N VAL A 88 7.49 8.74 19.27
CA VAL A 88 6.34 9.02 20.16
C VAL A 88 5.36 7.85 20.25
N ASN A 89 5.74 6.67 19.73
CA ASN A 89 4.91 5.47 19.76
C ASN A 89 3.48 5.68 19.19
N ALA A 90 3.35 6.54 18.17
CA ALA A 90 2.07 6.77 17.48
C ALA A 90 1.68 5.63 16.52
N ILE A 91 2.60 4.71 16.22
CA ILE A 91 2.34 3.59 15.32
C ILE A 91 2.19 2.33 16.15
N SER A 92 1.08 1.62 15.97
CA SER A 92 0.80 0.38 16.67
C SER A 92 0.41 -0.72 15.69
N LYS A 93 0.57 -1.97 16.10
CA LYS A 93 0.11 -3.15 15.37
C LYS A 93 -0.96 -3.86 16.21
N ARG A 94 -2.15 -4.03 15.64
CA ARG A 94 -3.25 -4.75 16.29
C ARG A 94 -2.87 -6.22 16.46
N ALA A 95 -2.98 -6.74 17.69
CA ALA A 95 -2.66 -8.13 18.00
C ALA A 95 -3.66 -9.13 17.38
N ALA A 96 -4.92 -8.71 17.21
CA ALA A 96 -5.99 -9.55 16.71
C ALA A 96 -5.82 -9.93 15.23
N ASP A 97 -5.32 -9.00 14.39
CA ASP A 97 -5.36 -9.13 12.93
C ASP A 97 -4.13 -8.58 12.20
N GLY A 98 -3.14 -8.07 12.93
CA GLY A 98 -1.90 -7.57 12.38
C GLY A 98 -2.00 -6.26 11.60
N ILE A 99 -3.13 -5.53 11.65
CA ILE A 99 -3.22 -4.21 11.02
C ILE A 99 -2.33 -3.22 11.78
N VAL A 100 -1.35 -2.67 11.06
CA VAL A 100 -0.56 -1.52 11.51
C VAL A 100 -1.35 -0.22 11.33
N LEU A 101 -1.49 0.62 12.35
CA LEU A 101 -2.22 1.89 12.33
C LEU A 101 -1.34 3.04 12.84
N ILE A 102 -1.69 4.27 12.47
CA ILE A 102 -1.07 5.50 12.99
C ILE A 102 -2.15 6.24 13.78
N ASP A 103 -1.91 6.41 15.07
CA ASP A 103 -2.68 7.27 15.96
C ASP A 103 -2.43 8.74 15.58
N GLN A 104 -3.47 9.41 15.08
CA GLN A 104 -3.37 10.78 14.57
C GLN A 104 -3.24 11.82 15.69
N GLU A 105 -3.68 11.51 16.91
CA GLU A 105 -3.55 12.40 18.07
C GLU A 105 -2.11 12.40 18.59
N LYS A 106 -1.48 11.22 18.63
CA LYS A 106 -0.07 11.07 19.07
C LYS A 106 0.95 11.46 18.02
N CYS A 107 0.60 11.40 16.73
CA CYS A 107 1.54 11.68 15.66
C CYS A 107 2.03 13.14 15.74
N ILE A 108 3.33 13.36 15.88
CA ILE A 108 3.93 14.72 15.91
C ILE A 108 4.42 15.21 14.54
N GLY A 109 4.17 14.45 13.46
CA GLY A 109 4.54 14.87 12.11
C GLY A 109 6.05 14.87 11.81
N CYS A 110 6.88 14.17 12.58
CA CYS A 110 8.34 14.13 12.39
C CYS A 110 8.84 13.42 11.11
N LYS A 111 7.94 12.74 10.38
CA LYS A 111 8.22 12.04 9.09
C LYS A 111 9.25 10.90 9.12
N TYR A 112 9.78 10.49 10.28
CA TYR A 112 10.72 9.35 10.33
C TYR A 112 10.15 8.06 9.75
N CYS A 113 8.86 7.79 9.98
CA CYS A 113 8.19 6.63 9.40
C CYS A 113 8.04 6.69 7.87
N VAL A 114 8.02 7.90 7.28
CA VAL A 114 8.04 8.09 5.82
C VAL A 114 9.38 7.64 5.27
N TRP A 115 10.48 8.01 5.93
CA TRP A 115 11.84 7.62 5.54
C TRP A 115 12.12 6.13 5.79
N ALA A 116 11.66 5.60 6.93
CA ALA A 116 11.93 4.23 7.34
C ALA A 116 11.14 3.16 6.54
N CYS A 117 10.04 3.53 5.87
CA CYS A 117 9.24 2.55 5.15
C CYS A 117 9.83 2.26 3.77
N PRO A 118 10.30 1.03 3.50
CA PRO A 118 10.94 0.71 2.22
C PRO A 118 9.95 0.70 1.04
N TYR A 119 8.64 0.68 1.33
CA TYR A 119 7.56 0.68 0.34
C TYR A 119 6.95 2.06 0.08
N GLY A 120 7.41 3.11 0.77
CA GLY A 120 6.85 4.47 0.63
C GLY A 120 5.38 4.61 1.03
N ALA A 121 4.89 3.74 1.93
CA ALA A 121 3.46 3.69 2.29
C ALA A 121 3.01 4.82 3.24
N PRO A 122 3.77 5.20 4.29
CA PRO A 122 3.54 6.43 5.05
C PRO A 122 3.84 7.65 4.21
N GLN A 123 2.90 8.59 4.19
CA GLN A 123 2.96 9.80 3.39
C GLN A 123 2.59 11.01 4.25
N TRP A 124 3.24 12.13 4.00
CA TRP A 124 2.94 13.39 4.66
C TRP A 124 1.63 13.97 4.11
N ASN A 125 0.71 14.33 5.01
CA ASN A 125 -0.43 15.15 4.68
C ASN A 125 -0.10 16.61 5.04
N GLU A 126 -0.03 17.48 4.03
CA GLU A 126 0.29 18.89 4.20
C GLU A 126 -0.81 19.67 4.93
N THR A 127 -2.07 19.23 4.82
CA THR A 127 -3.22 19.89 5.46
C THR A 127 -3.28 19.59 6.95
N THR A 128 -3.15 18.32 7.34
CA THR A 128 -3.24 17.91 8.76
C THR A 128 -1.91 18.04 9.49
N GLN A 129 -0.80 18.21 8.76
CA GLN A 129 0.56 18.14 9.27
C GLN A 129 0.86 16.83 10.02
N LYS A 130 0.22 15.74 9.60
CA LYS A 130 0.43 14.39 10.13
C LYS A 130 0.88 13.43 9.04
N VAL A 131 1.37 12.27 9.46
CA VAL A 131 1.67 11.17 8.55
C VAL A 131 0.49 10.23 8.48
N GLU A 132 0.14 9.86 7.26
CA GLU A 132 -1.00 9.03 6.94
C GLU A 132 -0.60 7.89 6.00
N LYS A 133 -1.39 6.82 5.99
CA LYS A 133 -1.18 5.65 5.13
C LYS A 133 -2.43 4.80 5.08
N CYS A 134 -2.43 3.81 4.18
CA CYS A 134 -3.45 2.77 4.18
C CYS A 134 -3.69 2.18 5.58
N THR A 135 -4.96 2.14 5.96
CA THR A 135 -5.51 1.59 7.21
C THR A 135 -6.02 0.16 7.04
N LEU A 136 -5.79 -0.44 5.85
CA LEU A 136 -6.44 -1.67 5.40
C LEU A 136 -7.98 -1.57 5.41
N CYS A 137 -8.54 -0.36 5.31
CA CYS A 137 -9.97 -0.10 5.47
C CYS A 137 -10.53 -0.68 6.78
N VAL A 138 -9.84 -0.46 7.90
CA VAL A 138 -10.18 -1.04 9.21
C VAL A 138 -11.67 -0.93 9.55
N GLU A 139 -12.30 0.22 9.27
CA GLU A 139 -13.74 0.46 9.48
C GLU A 139 -14.67 -0.51 8.72
N ARG A 140 -14.25 -0.94 7.53
CA ARG A 140 -14.97 -1.93 6.72
C ARG A 140 -14.71 -3.32 7.26
N VAL A 141 -13.45 -3.64 7.52
CA VAL A 141 -13.04 -4.99 7.88
C VAL A 141 -13.56 -5.38 9.26
N ASP A 142 -13.65 -4.43 10.19
CA ASP A 142 -14.26 -4.67 11.51
C ASP A 142 -15.78 -4.93 11.43
N LYS A 143 -16.41 -4.60 10.30
CA LYS A 143 -17.81 -4.95 9.95
C LYS A 143 -17.91 -6.21 9.08
N GLY A 144 -16.82 -6.96 8.90
CA GLY A 144 -16.77 -8.16 8.06
C GLY A 144 -16.77 -7.87 6.54
N LEU A 145 -16.58 -6.61 6.14
CA LEU A 145 -16.54 -6.22 4.73
C LEU A 145 -15.10 -6.24 4.18
N GLN A 146 -14.97 -6.47 2.88
CA GLN A 146 -13.67 -6.39 2.22
C GLN A 146 -13.22 -4.93 2.02
N PRO A 147 -11.91 -4.62 2.00
CA PRO A 147 -11.39 -3.31 1.64
C PRO A 147 -11.88 -2.81 0.28
N ALA A 148 -12.24 -1.53 0.18
CA ALA A 148 -12.84 -0.94 -1.02
C ALA A 148 -12.00 -1.13 -2.30
N CYS A 149 -10.68 -1.13 -2.16
CA CYS A 149 -9.76 -1.35 -3.27
C CYS A 149 -9.83 -2.77 -3.86
N ALA A 150 -10.11 -3.79 -3.05
CA ALA A 150 -10.25 -5.18 -3.51
C ALA A 150 -11.61 -5.39 -4.20
N THR A 151 -12.69 -4.80 -3.67
CA THR A 151 -14.04 -4.97 -4.22
C THR A 151 -14.21 -4.36 -5.60
N THR A 152 -13.41 -3.35 -5.95
CA THR A 152 -13.49 -2.64 -7.24
C THR A 152 -12.47 -3.11 -8.28
N CYS A 153 -11.65 -4.13 -7.94
CA CYS A 153 -10.56 -4.56 -8.82
C CYS A 153 -11.09 -5.29 -10.06
N VAL A 154 -11.26 -4.56 -11.16
CA VAL A 154 -11.82 -5.08 -12.43
C VAL A 154 -11.06 -6.30 -12.95
N GLY A 155 -9.73 -6.24 -12.96
CA GLY A 155 -8.88 -7.35 -13.39
C GLY A 155 -8.79 -8.50 -12.39
N LYS A 156 -9.36 -8.36 -11.18
CA LYS A 156 -9.17 -9.31 -10.06
C LYS A 156 -7.70 -9.55 -9.72
N ALA A 157 -6.88 -8.51 -9.92
CA ALA A 157 -5.45 -8.49 -9.63
C ALA A 157 -5.14 -8.31 -8.14
N LEU A 158 -6.09 -7.77 -7.37
CA LEU A 158 -5.92 -7.48 -5.95
C LEU A 158 -6.96 -8.27 -5.15
N THR A 159 -6.49 -9.19 -4.32
CA THR A 159 -7.34 -9.98 -3.43
C THR A 159 -6.97 -9.70 -1.98
N TYR A 160 -7.97 -9.39 -1.16
CA TYR A 160 -7.83 -9.30 0.29
C TYR A 160 -7.77 -10.71 0.90
N VAL A 161 -6.82 -10.94 1.79
CA VAL A 161 -6.62 -12.22 2.48
C VAL A 161 -6.78 -12.00 3.99
N PRO A 162 -7.91 -12.42 4.60
CA PRO A 162 -8.15 -12.28 6.03
C PRO A 162 -7.14 -13.02 6.91
N ASP A 163 -6.76 -14.23 6.47
CA ASP A 163 -5.83 -15.13 7.15
C ASP A 163 -4.55 -15.33 6.32
N PHE A 164 -3.80 -14.26 6.13
CA PHE A 164 -2.55 -14.27 5.38
C PHE A 164 -1.49 -15.12 6.08
N ASN A 165 -0.93 -16.10 5.37
CA ASN A 165 0.15 -16.94 5.90
C ASN A 165 1.47 -16.15 5.93
N PRO A 166 2.06 -15.90 7.12
CA PRO A 166 3.32 -15.20 7.27
C PRO A 166 4.50 -15.75 6.45
N ALA A 167 4.54 -17.07 6.19
CA ALA A 167 5.57 -17.71 5.38
C ALA A 167 5.54 -17.28 3.91
N GLN A 168 4.44 -16.66 3.47
CA GLN A 168 4.24 -16.18 2.11
C GLN A 168 4.68 -14.73 1.89
N ALA A 169 5.19 -14.07 2.93
CA ALA A 169 5.57 -12.67 2.89
C ALA A 169 6.57 -12.37 1.76
N GLY A 170 6.16 -11.52 0.82
CA GLY A 170 6.96 -11.07 -0.32
C GLY A 170 7.32 -12.16 -1.33
N GLN A 171 6.71 -13.35 -1.27
CA GLN A 171 6.98 -14.39 -2.27
C GLN A 171 6.63 -13.91 -3.68
N ASN A 172 7.52 -14.22 -4.63
CA ASN A 172 7.46 -13.82 -6.05
C ASN A 172 7.37 -12.31 -6.29
N ALA A 173 7.92 -11.50 -5.37
CA ALA A 173 7.91 -10.06 -5.53
C ALA A 173 8.55 -9.64 -6.87
N PRO A 174 7.99 -8.62 -7.55
CA PRO A 174 8.55 -8.12 -8.80
C PRO A 174 9.92 -7.50 -8.58
N GLU A 175 10.68 -7.35 -9.66
CA GLU A 175 11.96 -6.63 -9.65
C GLU A 175 11.79 -5.22 -9.07
N GLY A 176 12.78 -4.76 -8.28
CA GLY A 176 12.74 -3.46 -7.61
C GLY A 176 11.86 -3.42 -6.36
N PHE A 177 11.18 -4.51 -6.00
CA PHE A 177 10.55 -4.62 -4.69
C PHE A 177 11.61 -4.76 -3.59
N SER A 178 11.40 -4.09 -2.46
CA SER A 178 12.33 -4.12 -1.34
C SER A 178 12.45 -5.53 -0.76
N ASP A 179 13.65 -5.89 -0.29
CA ASP A 179 13.91 -7.20 0.32
C ASP A 179 12.85 -7.55 1.39
N PRO A 180 12.03 -8.61 1.14
CA PRO A 180 11.01 -9.04 2.08
C PRO A 180 11.54 -9.43 3.45
N ALA A 181 12.81 -9.84 3.57
CA ALA A 181 13.40 -10.23 4.84
C ALA A 181 13.45 -9.08 5.87
N LEU A 182 13.53 -7.83 5.40
CA LEU A 182 13.63 -6.64 6.25
C LEU A 182 12.39 -6.40 7.11
N THR A 183 11.20 -6.61 6.54
CA THR A 183 9.94 -6.28 7.22
C THR A 183 8.90 -7.39 7.23
N LYS A 184 9.10 -8.45 6.44
CA LYS A 184 8.13 -9.54 6.22
C LYS A 184 6.74 -8.99 5.85
N PRO A 185 6.60 -8.38 4.65
CA PRO A 185 5.37 -7.71 4.23
C PRO A 185 4.19 -8.69 4.13
N SER A 186 2.99 -8.27 4.52
CA SER A 186 1.77 -9.09 4.42
C SER A 186 1.18 -8.99 3.01
N ALA A 187 2.01 -9.30 2.02
CA ALA A 187 1.67 -9.32 0.61
C ALA A 187 2.39 -10.51 -0.05
N ARG A 188 1.69 -11.23 -0.92
CA ARG A 188 2.22 -12.27 -1.78
C ARG A 188 1.92 -11.91 -3.23
N PHE A 189 2.85 -12.22 -4.12
CA PHE A 189 2.71 -11.98 -5.54
C PHE A 189 2.54 -13.31 -6.30
N VAL A 190 1.77 -13.27 -7.38
CA VAL A 190 1.58 -14.36 -8.33
C VAL A 190 1.52 -13.80 -9.74
N LYS A 191 1.70 -14.67 -10.74
CA LYS A 191 1.49 -14.36 -12.15
C LYS A 191 0.66 -15.49 -12.73
N LYS A 192 -0.65 -15.30 -12.84
CA LYS A 192 -1.59 -16.29 -13.39
C LYS A 192 -2.20 -15.82 -14.70
#